data_AF-A0A7R9PEW7-F1
#
_entry.id   AF-A0A7R9PEW7-F1
#
_cell.length_a   1.000
_cell.length_b   1.000
_cell.length_c   1.000
_cell.angle_alpha   90.00
_cell.angle_beta   90.00
_cell.angle_gamma   90.00
#
_symmetry.space_group_name_H-M   'P 1'
#
loop_
_entity.id
_entity.type
_entity.pdbx_description
1 polymer ?
#
loop_
_entity_poly.entity_id
_entity_poly.type
_entity_poly.pdbx_seq_one_letter_code
_entity_poly.pdbx_strand_id
1 'polypeptide(L)'
;MLYLIQVLTIWEHLPVSMKRVGELVGVEERFMVRAMRGTLNVHTSKQAHKLSIHRRFYTALALQDLVNEVPLNEVAAKFMCSRGMLQSLQQSAATFAGQEICS
;
A
#
# COMPACT_ATOMS: atom_id res chain seq x y z
N MET A 1 -8.19 -12.70 -3.51
CA MET A 1 -9.47 -11.97 -3.64
C MET A 1 -9.72 -11.08 -2.44
N LEU A 2 -9.73 -11.60 -1.20
CA LEU A 2 -9.92 -10.82 0.05
C LEU A 2 -8.98 -9.61 0.20
N TYR A 3 -7.69 -9.77 -0.10
CA TYR A 3 -6.73 -8.67 -0.06
C TYR A 3 -7.10 -7.49 -0.98
N LEU A 4 -7.61 -7.77 -2.18
CA LEU A 4 -7.98 -6.73 -3.12
C LEU A 4 -9.21 -5.97 -2.64
N ILE A 5 -10.20 -6.69 -2.09
CA ILE A 5 -11.43 -6.10 -1.52
C ILE A 5 -11.05 -5.08 -0.45
N GLN A 6 -10.19 -5.47 0.50
CA GLN A 6 -9.71 -4.58 1.55
C GLN A 6 -9.02 -3.32 0.98
N VAL A 7 -8.16 -3.51 -0.01
CA VAL A 7 -7.41 -2.42 -0.66
C VAL A 7 -8.35 -1.41 -1.32
N LEU A 8 -9.44 -1.84 -1.96
CA LEU A 8 -10.45 -0.92 -2.50
C LEU A 8 -11.27 -0.25 -1.41
N THR A 9 -11.62 -0.96 -0.33
CA THR A 9 -12.29 -0.33 0.81
C THR A 9 -11.44 0.81 1.38
N ILE A 10 -10.13 0.60 1.51
CA ILE A 10 -9.19 1.66 1.91
C ILE A 10 -9.17 2.78 0.87
N TRP A 11 -9.12 2.45 -0.43
CA TRP A 11 -9.21 3.42 -1.51
C TRP A 11 -10.43 4.32 -1.40
N GLU A 12 -11.61 3.76 -1.20
CA GLU A 12 -12.87 4.51 -1.11
C GLU A 12 -12.88 5.48 0.08
N HIS A 13 -12.31 5.07 1.22
CA HIS A 13 -12.28 5.88 2.45
C HIS A 13 -11.12 6.89 2.51
N LEU A 14 -10.18 6.85 1.55
CA LEU A 14 -9.08 7.82 1.50
C LEU A 14 -9.58 9.24 1.16
N PRO A 15 -9.01 10.29 1.79
CA PRO A 15 -9.34 11.67 1.46
C PRO A 15 -8.92 11.99 0.03
N VAL A 16 -9.60 12.99 -0.58
CA VAL A 16 -9.39 13.40 -1.97
C VAL A 16 -7.92 13.76 -2.25
N SER A 17 -7.23 14.37 -1.30
CA SER A 17 -5.80 14.69 -1.40
C SER A 17 -4.94 13.45 -1.61
N MET A 18 -5.18 12.38 -0.86
CA MET A 18 -4.44 11.12 -0.97
C MET A 18 -4.81 10.31 -2.21
N LYS A 19 -6.09 10.34 -2.61
CA LYS A 19 -6.52 9.77 -3.90
C LYS A 19 -5.79 10.42 -5.06
N ARG A 20 -5.66 11.75 -5.05
CA ARG A 20 -4.91 12.50 -6.06
C ARG A 20 -3.43 12.12 -6.08
N VAL A 21 -2.79 11.92 -4.92
CA VAL A 21 -1.42 11.40 -4.85
C VAL A 21 -1.34 9.97 -5.42
N GLY A 22 -2.31 9.11 -5.11
CA GLY A 22 -2.40 7.77 -5.68
C GLY A 22 -2.51 7.78 -7.20
N GLU A 23 -3.38 8.62 -7.76
CA GLU A 23 -3.52 8.79 -9.21
C GLU A 23 -2.20 9.27 -9.85
N LEU A 24 -1.51 10.23 -9.23
CA LEU A 24 -0.20 10.70 -9.68
C LEU A 24 0.89 9.62 -9.65
N VAL A 25 0.84 8.72 -8.66
CA VAL A 25 1.76 7.56 -8.56
C VAL A 25 1.41 6.45 -9.56
N GLY A 26 0.21 6.49 -10.16
CA GLY A 26 -0.25 5.51 -11.15
C GLY A 26 -1.18 4.43 -10.57
N VAL A 27 -1.80 4.69 -9.41
CA VAL A 27 -2.84 3.83 -8.83
C VAL A 27 -4.15 4.06 -9.58
N GLU A 28 -4.67 2.99 -10.20
CA GLU A 28 -5.93 3.05 -10.96
C GLU A 28 -7.04 2.26 -10.26
N GLU A 29 -8.15 2.92 -9.92
CA GLU A 29 -9.33 2.25 -9.35
C GLU A 29 -9.88 1.16 -10.27
N ARG A 30 -9.92 1.44 -11.59
CA ARG A 30 -10.33 0.50 -12.62
C ARG A 30 -9.49 -0.79 -12.61
N PHE A 31 -8.20 -0.68 -12.30
CA PHE A 31 -7.33 -1.85 -12.19
C PHE A 31 -7.74 -2.70 -10.99
N MET A 32 -8.01 -2.09 -9.83
CA MET A 32 -8.41 -2.81 -8.61
C MET A 32 -9.76 -3.51 -8.78
N VAL A 33 -10.75 -2.85 -9.38
CA VAL A 33 -12.07 -3.44 -9.67
C VAL A 33 -11.95 -4.63 -10.64
N ARG A 34 -11.12 -4.52 -11.68
CA ARG A 34 -10.84 -5.64 -12.59
C ARG A 34 -10.11 -6.79 -11.89
N ALA A 35 -9.18 -6.47 -10.98
CA ALA A 35 -8.45 -7.44 -10.18
C ALA A 35 -9.40 -8.27 -9.31
N MET A 36 -10.37 -7.62 -8.67
CA MET A 36 -11.37 -8.30 -7.85
C MET A 36 -12.27 -9.23 -8.63
N ARG A 37 -12.71 -8.80 -9.82
CA ARG A 37 -13.58 -9.58 -10.70
C ARG A 37 -12.88 -10.82 -11.28
N GLY A 38 -11.61 -11.05 -10.96
CA GLY A 38 -10.84 -12.19 -11.47
C GLY A 38 -10.52 -12.08 -12.97
N THR A 39 -10.73 -10.91 -13.57
CA THR A 39 -10.56 -10.67 -15.01
C THR A 39 -9.14 -10.19 -15.36
N LEU A 40 -8.24 -10.09 -14.37
CA LEU A 40 -6.84 -9.76 -14.59
C LEU A 40 -6.01 -11.03 -14.81
N ASN A 41 -5.39 -11.13 -15.97
CA ASN A 41 -4.34 -12.11 -16.22
C ASN A 41 -3.02 -11.63 -15.63
N VAL A 42 -2.78 -11.98 -14.35
CA VAL A 42 -1.61 -11.55 -13.56
C VAL A 42 -0.28 -12.07 -14.16
N HIS A 43 -0.33 -13.01 -15.11
CA HIS A 43 0.84 -13.55 -15.79
C HIS A 43 1.45 -12.60 -16.84
N THR A 44 0.82 -11.45 -17.12
CA THR A 44 1.39 -10.45 -18.03
C THR A 44 2.31 -9.51 -17.28
N SER A 45 3.56 -9.35 -17.74
CA SER A 45 4.58 -8.45 -17.14
C SER A 45 4.08 -7.03 -16.85
N LYS A 46 3.23 -6.48 -17.72
CA LYS A 46 2.57 -5.17 -17.53
C LYS A 46 1.66 -5.12 -16.29
N GLN A 47 0.91 -6.19 -16.01
CA GLN A 47 0.00 -6.25 -14.86
C GLN A 47 0.77 -6.46 -13.56
N ALA A 48 1.85 -7.26 -13.59
CA ALA A 48 2.76 -7.42 -12.45
C ALA A 48 3.41 -6.08 -12.05
N HIS A 49 3.81 -5.27 -13.04
CA HIS A 49 4.34 -3.93 -12.81
C HIS A 49 3.30 -3.01 -12.14
N LYS A 50 2.07 -2.95 -12.69
CA LYS A 50 0.97 -2.19 -12.06
C LYS A 50 0.72 -2.66 -10.62
N LEU A 51 0.65 -3.96 -10.39
CA LEU A 51 0.45 -4.50 -9.04
C LEU A 51 1.57 -4.10 -8.08
N SER A 52 2.82 -3.98 -8.57
CA SER A 52 3.95 -3.47 -7.79
C SER A 52 3.77 -2.00 -7.40
N ILE A 53 3.33 -1.14 -8.32
CA ILE A 53 3.02 0.28 -8.05
C ILE A 53 1.93 0.39 -6.98
N HIS A 54 0.84 -0.35 -7.14
CA HIS A 54 -0.25 -0.38 -6.15
C HIS A 54 0.28 -0.81 -4.78
N ARG A 55 1.04 -1.92 -4.71
CA ARG A 55 1.63 -2.39 -3.44
C ARG A 55 2.49 -1.31 -2.78
N ARG A 56 3.36 -0.64 -3.54
CA ARG A 56 4.20 0.44 -3.01
C ARG A 56 3.38 1.58 -2.40
N PHE A 57 2.31 1.99 -3.07
CA PHE A 57 1.42 3.04 -2.57
C PHE A 57 0.74 2.65 -1.25
N TYR A 58 0.17 1.45 -1.16
CA TYR A 58 -0.46 0.98 0.09
C TYR A 58 0.53 0.75 1.22
N THR A 59 1.75 0.30 0.91
CA THR A 59 2.84 0.22 1.90
C THR A 59 3.24 1.61 2.42
N ALA A 60 3.27 2.63 1.56
CA ALA A 60 3.53 4.01 1.99
C ALA A 60 2.41 4.56 2.89
N LEU A 61 1.15 4.24 2.60
CA LEU A 61 0.03 4.56 3.50
C LEU A 61 0.15 3.87 4.86
N ALA A 62 0.57 2.60 4.89
CA ALA A 62 0.81 1.89 6.14
C ALA A 62 1.97 2.53 6.93
N LEU A 63 3.05 2.92 6.25
CA LEU A 63 4.15 3.67 6.87
C LEU A 63 3.68 5.02 7.44
N GLN A 64 2.82 5.74 6.73
CA GLN A 64 2.25 6.99 7.20
C GLN A 64 1.44 6.80 8.49
N ASP A 65 0.58 5.79 8.56
CA ASP A 65 -0.17 5.48 9.79
C ASP A 65 0.79 5.13 10.95
N LEU A 66 1.86 4.39 10.67
CA LEU A 66 2.89 4.08 11.69
C LEU A 66 3.65 5.32 12.17
N VAL A 67 3.94 6.27 11.29
CA VAL A 67 4.58 7.55 11.64
C VAL A 67 3.64 8.44 12.44
N ASN A 68 2.33 8.37 12.20
CA ASN A 68 1.30 9.06 12.97
C ASN A 68 0.95 8.35 14.30
N GLU A 69 1.84 7.50 14.81
CA GLU A 69 1.71 6.80 16.10
C GLU A 69 0.47 5.87 16.20
N VAL A 70 -0.09 5.41 15.07
CA VAL A 70 -1.18 4.42 15.08
C VAL A 70 -0.64 3.06 15.56
N PRO A 71 -1.32 2.35 16.47
CA PRO A 71 -0.85 1.07 16.98
C PRO A 71 -0.62 0.02 15.87
N LEU A 72 0.50 -0.71 15.97
CA LEU A 72 0.88 -1.78 15.02
C LEU A 72 -0.24 -2.79 14.75
N ASN A 73 -1.04 -3.12 15.76
CA ASN A 73 -2.16 -4.07 15.62
C ASN A 73 -3.27 -3.51 14.74
N GLU A 74 -3.56 -2.21 14.84
CA GLU A 74 -4.58 -1.54 14.02
C GLU A 74 -4.12 -1.40 12.58
N VAL A 75 -2.86 -1.01 12.35
CA VAL A 75 -2.27 -0.94 11.00
C VAL A 75 -2.20 -2.34 10.37
N ALA A 76 -1.82 -3.37 11.13
CA ALA A 76 -1.79 -4.76 10.67
C ALA A 76 -3.17 -5.25 10.21
N ALA A 77 -4.20 -4.96 11.01
CA ALA A 77 -5.58 -5.30 10.68
C ALA A 77 -6.08 -4.51 9.45
N LYS A 78 -5.78 -3.21 9.39
CA LYS A 78 -6.21 -2.31 8.31
C LYS A 78 -5.62 -2.72 6.96
N PHE A 79 -4.31 -2.94 6.88
CA PHE A 79 -3.61 -3.23 5.62
C PHE A 79 -3.43 -4.74 5.33
N MET A 80 -4.00 -5.63 6.16
CA MET A 80 -3.82 -7.09 6.06
C MET A 80 -2.34 -7.51 6.03
N CYS A 81 -1.51 -6.84 6.81
CA CYS A 81 -0.07 -7.10 6.92
C CYS A 81 0.22 -7.83 8.23
N SER A 82 1.22 -8.73 8.25
CA SER A 82 1.65 -9.34 9.50
C SER A 82 2.43 -8.35 10.36
N ARG A 83 2.34 -8.49 11.69
CA ARG A 83 3.14 -7.68 12.63
C ARG A 83 4.64 -7.74 12.30
N GLY A 84 5.15 -8.93 11.97
CA GLY A 84 6.55 -9.11 11.57
C GLY A 84 6.91 -8.32 10.31
N MET A 85 6.02 -8.30 9.30
CA MET A 85 6.21 -7.49 8.09
C MET A 85 6.24 -6.00 8.43
N LEU A 86 5.35 -5.51 9.28
CA LEU A 86 5.34 -4.10 9.69
C LEU A 86 6.57 -3.72 10.52
N GLN A 87 7.05 -4.61 11.40
CA GLN A 87 8.29 -4.39 12.16
C GLN A 87 9.51 -4.32 11.24
N SER A 88 9.65 -5.25 10.30
CA SER A 88 10.73 -5.19 9.30
C SER A 88 10.63 -3.93 8.43
N LEU A 89 9.41 -3.50 8.10
CA LEU A 89 9.16 -2.28 7.35
C LEU A 89 9.59 -1.04 8.14
N GLN A 90 9.26 -0.93 9.43
CA GLN A 90 9.70 0.15 10.31
C GLN A 90 11.23 0.19 10.45
N GLN A 91 11.88 -0.96 10.68
CA GLN A 91 13.34 -1.03 10.77
C GLN A 91 14.02 -0.60 9.46
N SER A 92 13.47 -1.01 8.32
CA SER A 92 14.00 -0.64 7.00
C SER A 92 13.81 0.85 6.74
N ALA A 93 12.64 1.41 7.07
CA ALA A 93 12.36 2.83 6.94
C ALA A 93 13.24 3.69 7.87
N ALA A 94 13.44 3.27 9.12
CA ALA A 94 14.31 3.94 10.06
C ALA A 94 15.78 3.93 9.61
N THR A 95 16.26 2.80 9.08
CA THR A 95 17.61 2.70 8.50
C THR A 95 17.77 3.64 7.30
N PHE A 96 16.80 3.65 6.39
CA PHE A 96 16.84 4.49 5.20
C PHE A 96 16.79 5.99 5.55
N ALA A 97 15.90 6.39 6.47
CA ALA A 97 15.84 7.77 6.96
C ALA A 97 17.10 8.18 7.73
N GLY A 98 17.70 7.26 8.50
CA GLY A 98 18.95 7.50 9.22
C GLY A 98 20.17 7.69 8.30
N GLN A 99 20.19 7.02 7.14
CA GLN A 99 21.25 7.22 6.14
C GLN A 99 21.22 8.61 5.49
N GLU A 100 20.01 9.15 5.26
CA GLU A 100 19.81 10.50 4.69
C GLU A 100 20.13 11.64 5.69
N ILE A 101 20.18 11.35 7.00
CA ILE A 101 20.47 12.35 8.05
C ILE A 101 21.99 12.44 8.35
N CYS A 102 22.77 11.40 8.04
CA CYS A 102 24.21 11.35 8.30
C CYS A 102 25.09 11.58 7.05
N SER A 103 24.52 12.02 5.92
CA SER A 103 25.25 12.30 4.67
C SER A 103 25.43 13.80 4.41
#